data_AF-A0A496VZZ1-F1
#
_entry.id   AF-A0A496VZZ1-F1
#
_cell.length_a   1.000
_cell.length_b   1.000
_cell.length_c   1.000
_cell.angle_alpha   90.00
_cell.angle_beta   90.00
_cell.angle_gamma   90.00
#
_symmetry.space_group_name_H-M   'P 1'
#
loop_
_entity.id
_entity.type
_entity.pdbx_description
1 polymer ?
#
loop_
_entity_poly.entity_id
_entity_poly.type
_entity_poly.pdbx_seq_one_letter_code
_entity_poly.pdbx_strand_id
1 'polypeptide(L)'
;MQITVDIPEHYVVHHNAQLMANKLKLCTALFLYQYQQLSRGAACEFAGVDIYTFLAACKQHKIPVINDSPEEIEIELQDLKEITNDHCSG
;
A
#
# COMPACT_ATOMS: atom_id res chain seq x y z
N MET A 1 19.14 8.01 7.18
CA MET A 1 19.41 8.94 6.06
C MET A 1 18.66 10.23 6.33
N GLN A 2 19.19 11.39 5.94
CA GLN A 2 18.51 12.69 6.06
C GLN A 2 18.24 13.26 4.67
N ILE A 3 17.00 13.66 4.40
CA ILE A 3 16.57 14.32 3.17
C ILE A 3 15.98 15.68 3.58
N THR A 4 16.42 16.76 2.92
CA THR A 4 15.90 18.12 3.12
C THR A 4 14.99 18.48 1.95
N VAL A 5 13.83 19.05 2.25
CA VAL A 5 12.85 19.49 1.25
C VAL A 5 12.47 20.93 1.56
N ASP A 6 12.66 21.82 0.58
CA ASP A 6 12.24 23.20 0.67
C ASP A 6 10.74 23.31 0.34
N ILE A 7 9.94 23.67 1.35
CA ILE A 7 8.48 23.83 1.22
C ILE A 7 8.15 25.32 1.35
N PRO A 8 7.42 25.91 0.39
CA PRO A 8 7.00 27.30 0.50
C PRO A 8 6.18 27.56 1.77
N GLU A 9 6.50 28.63 2.47
CA GLU A 9 6.03 28.91 3.82
C GLU A 9 4.49 28.99 3.93
N HIS A 10 3.84 29.47 2.87
CA HIS A 10 2.37 29.58 2.78
C HIS A 10 1.64 28.24 2.78
N TYR A 11 2.33 27.11 2.53
CA TYR A 11 1.76 25.77 2.65
C TYR A 11 1.90 25.17 4.06
N VAL A 12 2.67 25.80 4.95
CA VAL A 12 3.02 25.25 6.28
C VAL A 12 2.33 26.01 7.42
N VAL A 13 1.56 27.05 7.10
CA VAL A 13 0.93 28.02 8.04
C VAL A 13 0.15 27.38 9.21
N HIS A 14 -0.31 26.14 9.07
CA HIS A 14 -1.06 25.40 10.10
C HIS A 14 -0.49 24.02 10.45
N HIS A 15 0.72 23.69 9.97
CA HIS A 15 1.29 22.35 10.10
C HIS A 15 2.63 22.40 10.81
N ASN A 16 2.82 21.59 11.85
CA ASN A 16 4.16 21.39 12.39
C ASN A 16 5.01 20.58 11.39
N ALA A 17 6.33 20.78 11.41
CA ALA A 17 7.26 20.13 10.49
C ALA A 17 7.20 18.60 10.55
N GLN A 18 6.99 18.03 11.74
CA GLN A 18 6.89 16.58 11.92
C GLN A 18 5.67 15.97 11.23
N LEU A 19 4.54 16.67 11.30
CA LEU A 19 3.28 16.26 10.69
C LEU A 19 3.38 16.35 9.17
N MET A 20 4.08 17.38 8.66
CA MET A 20 4.40 17.48 7.24
C MET A 20 5.32 16.34 6.78
N ALA A 21 6.39 16.03 7.54
CA ALA A 21 7.28 14.92 7.24
C ALA A 21 6.55 13.57 7.23
N ASN A 22 5.63 13.35 8.18
CA ASN A 22 4.82 12.13 8.22
C ASN A 22 3.88 12.03 7.02
N LYS A 23 3.22 13.13 6.62
CA LYS A 23 2.40 13.19 5.40
C LYS A 23 3.22 12.88 4.14
N LEU A 24 4.40 13.49 4.00
CA LEU A 24 5.28 13.25 2.86
C LEU A 24 5.74 11.80 2.79
N LYS A 25 6.12 11.19 3.93
CA LYS A 25 6.49 9.78 3.98
C LYS A 25 5.35 8.87 3.55
N LEU A 26 4.13 9.11 4.07
CA LEU A 26 2.96 8.31 3.71
C LEU A 26 2.63 8.45 2.21
N CYS A 27 2.56 9.66 1.68
CA CYS A 27 2.28 9.89 0.26
C CYS A 27 3.34 9.23 -0.64
N THR A 28 4.61 9.32 -0.26
CA THR A 28 5.71 8.69 -1.00
C THR A 28 5.62 7.16 -0.95
N ALA A 29 5.35 6.58 0.22
CA ALA A 29 5.16 5.13 0.36
C ALA A 29 4.01 4.61 -0.50
N LEU A 30 2.89 5.35 -0.53
CA LEU A 30 1.73 5.03 -1.35
C LEU A 30 2.07 5.04 -2.85
N PHE A 31 2.79 6.07 -3.30
CA PHE A 31 3.25 6.17 -4.68
C PHE A 31 4.18 5.00 -5.02
N LEU A 32 5.21 4.76 -4.21
CA LEU A 32 6.18 3.68 -4.45
C LEU A 32 5.53 2.29 -4.44
N TYR A 33 4.54 2.06 -3.57
CA TYR A 33 3.75 0.84 -3.56
C TYR A 33 2.92 0.69 -4.85
N GLN A 34 2.25 1.75 -5.29
CA GLN A 34 1.46 1.75 -6.52
C GLN A 34 2.30 1.40 -7.76
N TYR A 35 3.56 1.86 -7.81
CA TYR A 35 4.50 1.53 -8.89
C TYR A 35 5.26 0.21 -8.66
N GLN A 36 4.83 -0.61 -7.71
CA GLN A 36 5.46 -1.89 -7.35
C GLN A 36 6.95 -1.79 -6.97
N GLN A 37 7.41 -0.60 -6.55
CA GLN A 37 8.78 -0.38 -6.11
C GLN A 37 8.98 -0.78 -4.64
N LEU A 38 7.90 -0.77 -3.85
CA LEU A 38 7.90 -1.27 -2.48
C LEU A 38 6.83 -2.35 -2.33
N SER A 39 7.16 -3.39 -1.56
CA SER A 39 6.15 -4.29 -1.02
C SER A 39 5.29 -3.56 0.00
N ARG A 40 4.10 -4.10 0.30
CA ARG A 40 3.22 -3.55 1.35
C ARG A 40 3.95 -3.39 2.69
N GLY A 41 4.75 -4.38 3.09
CA GLY A 41 5.51 -4.33 4.36
C GLY A 41 6.55 -3.21 4.36
N ALA A 42 7.34 -3.10 3.28
CA ALA A 42 8.33 -2.04 3.14
C ALA A 42 7.70 -0.64 3.07
N ALA A 43 6.53 -0.51 2.44
CA ALA A 43 5.77 0.73 2.40
C ALA A 43 5.24 1.14 3.79
N CYS A 44 4.78 0.18 4.60
CA CYS A 44 4.37 0.44 6.00
C CYS A 44 5.57 0.92 6.84
N GLU A 45 6.71 0.24 6.74
CA GLU A 45 7.95 0.63 7.41
C GLU A 45 8.40 2.04 7.00
N PHE A 46 8.43 2.32 5.69
CA PHE A 46 8.81 3.62 5.16
C PHE A 46 7.90 4.76 5.67
N ALA A 47 6.59 4.53 5.67
CA ALA A 47 5.62 5.49 6.16
C ALA A 47 5.64 5.63 7.69
N GLY A 48 6.14 4.62 8.41
CA GLY A 48 6.13 4.56 9.87
C GLY A 48 4.72 4.35 10.42
N VAL A 49 3.89 3.55 9.74
CA VAL A 49 2.49 3.27 10.12
C VAL A 49 2.24 1.76 10.13
N ASP A 50 1.22 1.33 10.88
CA ASP A 50 0.77 -0.06 10.84
C ASP A 50 0.03 -0.39 9.53
N ILE A 51 -0.16 -1.70 9.30
CA ILE A 51 -0.80 -2.21 8.09
C ILE A 51 -2.23 -1.67 7.88
N TYR A 52 -3.05 -1.53 8.93
CA TYR A 52 -4.42 -1.09 8.78
C TYR A 52 -4.49 0.40 8.44
N THR A 53 -3.63 1.20 9.07
CA THR A 53 -3.47 2.62 8.73
C THR A 53 -3.03 2.78 7.28
N PHE A 54 -2.07 1.98 6.81
CA PHE A 54 -1.62 2.01 5.42
C PHE A 54 -2.74 1.62 4.44
N LEU A 55 -3.46 0.53 4.71
CA LEU A 55 -4.56 0.06 3.87
C LEU A 55 -5.72 1.07 3.80
N ALA A 56 -6.04 1.74 4.91
CA ALA A 56 -7.01 2.82 4.94
C ALA A 56 -6.55 3.99 4.05
N ALA A 57 -5.26 4.33 4.06
CA ALA A 57 -4.70 5.35 3.18
C ALA A 57 -4.76 4.92 1.70
N CYS A 58 -4.41 3.67 1.35
CA CYS A 58 -4.58 3.15 -0.02
C CYS A 58 -6.02 3.33 -0.50
N LYS A 59 -7.02 3.00 0.34
CA LYS A 59 -8.44 3.19 0.02
C LYS A 59 -8.79 4.66 -0.21
N GLN A 60 -8.33 5.57 0.66
CA GLN A 60 -8.56 7.02 0.52
C GLN A 60 -7.97 7.59 -0.78
N HIS A 61 -6.80 7.09 -1.18
CA HIS A 61 -6.08 7.51 -2.38
C HIS A 61 -6.43 6.70 -3.64
N LYS A 62 -7.41 5.78 -3.56
CA LYS A 62 -7.85 4.89 -4.65
C LYS A 62 -6.73 4.04 -5.25
N ILE A 63 -5.78 3.61 -4.42
CA ILE A 63 -4.72 2.70 -4.80
C ILE A 63 -5.24 1.27 -4.59
N PRO A 64 -5.30 0.43 -5.65
CA PRO A 64 -5.71 -0.95 -5.52
C PRO A 64 -4.69 -1.71 -4.65
N VAL A 65 -5.21 -2.34 -3.61
CA VAL A 65 -4.42 -3.20 -2.70
C VAL A 65 -4.47 -4.65 -3.15
N ILE A 66 -5.60 -5.04 -3.73
CA ILE A 66 -5.82 -6.31 -4.41
C ILE A 66 -5.82 -5.93 -5.89
N ASN A 67 -4.89 -6.49 -6.64
CA ASN A 67 -4.72 -6.17 -8.05
C ASN A 67 -5.14 -7.34 -8.96
N ASP A 68 -5.82 -8.32 -8.37
CA ASP A 68 -6.35 -9.47 -9.08
C ASP A 68 -7.67 -9.07 -9.73
N SER A 69 -7.79 -9.32 -11.02
CA SER A 69 -9.07 -9.24 -11.71
C SER A 69 -10.05 -10.29 -11.17
N PRO A 70 -11.37 -10.06 -11.23
CA PRO A 70 -12.36 -11.08 -10.90
C PRO A 70 -12.12 -12.40 -11.65
N GLU A 71 -11.67 -12.31 -12.90
CA GLU A 71 -11.34 -13.47 -13.74
C GLU A 71 -10.11 -14.25 -13.22
N GLU A 72 -9.04 -13.55 -12.80
CA GLU A 72 -7.87 -14.20 -12.18
C GLU A 72 -8.25 -14.89 -10.87
N ILE A 73 -9.10 -14.25 -10.07
CA ILE A 73 -9.62 -14.85 -8.82
C ILE A 73 -10.46 -16.10 -9.14
N GLU A 74 -11.31 -16.07 -10.16
CA GLU A 74 -12.11 -17.23 -10.57
C GLU A 74 -11.25 -18.40 -11.03
N ILE A 75 -10.17 -18.12 -11.78
CA ILE A 75 -9.21 -19.14 -12.23
C ILE A 75 -8.50 -19.78 -11.02
N GLU A 76 -7.94 -18.98 -10.10
CA GLU A 76 -7.28 -19.53 -8.91
C GLU A 76 -8.23 -20.35 -8.03
N LEU A 77 -9.49 -19.92 -7.90
CA LEU A 77 -10.52 -20.67 -7.18
C LEU A 77 -10.87 -22.00 -7.87
N GLN A 78 -10.84 -22.05 -9.20
CA GLN A 78 -11.09 -23.26 -9.96
C GLN A 78 -9.92 -24.24 -9.82
N ASP A 79 -8.68 -23.76 -9.95
CA ASP A 79 -7.46 -24.56 -9.75
C ASP A 79 -7.43 -25.19 -8.35
N LEU A 80 -7.80 -24.42 -7.32
CA LEU A 80 -7.91 -24.94 -5.95
C LEU A 80 -8.96 -26.05 -5.82
N LYS A 81 -10.13 -25.92 -6.46
CA LYS A 81 -11.17 -26.97 -6.43
C LYS A 81 -10.69 -28.27 -7.06
N GLU A 82 -9.97 -28.17 -8.18
CA GLU A 82 -9.40 -29.32 -8.88
C GLU A 82 -8.36 -30.05 -8.01
N ILE A 83 -7.46 -29.30 -7.35
CA ILE A 83 -6.49 -29.86 -6.40
C ILE A 83 -7.19 -30.58 -5.23
N THR A 84 -8.28 -30.01 -4.69
CA THR A 84 -9.02 -30.63 -3.58
C THR A 84 -9.84 -31.85 -4.00
N ASN A 85 -10.35 -31.90 -5.24
CA ASN A 85 -11.13 -33.03 -5.73
C ASN A 85 -10.26 -34.25 -6.04
N ASP A 86 -9.02 -34.05 -6.50
CA ASP A 86 -8.07 -35.14 -6.73
C ASP A 86 -7.61 -35.83 -5.43
N HIS A 87 -7.67 -35.13 -4.29
CA HIS A 87 -7.26 -35.66 -2.97
C HIS A 87 -8.38 -36.37 -2.20
N CYS A 88 -9.62 -36.40 -2.70
CA CYS A 88 -10.75 -37.14 -2.09
C CYS A 88 -11.15 -38.42 -2.84
N SER A 89 -10.41 -38.81 -3.88
CA SER A 89 -10.66 -40.05 -4.64
C SER A 89 -9.74 -41.23 -4.25
N GLY A 90 -9.06 -41.15 -3.09
CA GLY A 90 -8.18 -42.20 -2.55
C GLY A 90 -8.72 -42.85 -1.29
#